data_AF-A0A843BCF1-F1
#
_entry.id   AF-A0A843BCF1-F1
#
_cell.length_a   1.000
_cell.length_b   1.000
_cell.length_c   1.000
_cell.angle_alpha   90.00
_cell.angle_beta   90.00
_cell.angle_gamma   90.00
#
_symmetry.space_group_name_H-M   'P 1'
#
loop_
_entity.id
_entity.type
_entity.pdbx_description
1 polymer ?
#
loop_
_entity_poly.entity_id
_entity_poly.type
_entity_poly.pdbx_seq_one_letter_code
_entity_poly.pdbx_strand_id
1 'polypeptide(L)'
;MGRKSSIDRMTPEVKAYIQAMLATGSQTLDELIADLQQRFPAEASAGELPSRSALHRYGAKLDRRLSAIRASTEAARLIQAHAGDDKDARSEALTAMVQTELFDAILLLQEADDPEADPAERVTLLSKAAKNIATLTRSSVNLKQFQAKVEAEARKRALADAAATAETTAKAQGLSAGGVAALRAAIMGAM
;
A
#
# COMPACT_ATOMS: atom_id res chain seq x y z
N MET A 1 -18.05 -25.09 -0.31
CA MET A 1 -16.58 -25.16 -0.51
C MET A 1 -16.27 -25.13 -2.00
N GLY A 2 -16.12 -23.94 -2.58
CA GLY A 2 -15.65 -23.80 -3.97
C GLY A 2 -14.34 -24.56 -4.16
N ARG A 3 -14.25 -25.41 -5.21
CA ARG A 3 -13.04 -26.18 -5.45
C ARG A 3 -11.89 -25.19 -5.72
N LYS A 4 -10.90 -25.14 -4.82
CA LYS A 4 -9.56 -24.57 -5.10
C LYS A 4 -9.11 -24.98 -6.51
N SER A 5 -8.53 -24.05 -7.27
CA SER A 5 -8.02 -24.28 -8.62
C SER A 5 -7.22 -25.58 -8.66
N SER A 6 -7.28 -26.32 -9.76
CA SER A 6 -6.42 -27.51 -9.95
C SER A 6 -4.95 -27.14 -9.77
N ILE A 7 -4.56 -25.93 -10.18
CA ILE A 7 -3.20 -25.38 -10.00
C ILE A 7 -2.86 -25.12 -8.53
N ASP A 8 -3.84 -24.78 -7.68
CA ASP A 8 -3.59 -24.56 -6.25
C ASP A 8 -3.33 -25.85 -5.46
N ARG A 9 -3.59 -27.01 -6.08
CA ARG A 9 -3.41 -28.35 -5.48
C ARG A 9 -2.16 -29.07 -5.99
N MET A 10 -1.49 -28.49 -6.98
CA MET A 10 -0.25 -29.04 -7.54
C MET A 10 0.90 -28.94 -6.53
N THR A 11 1.99 -29.64 -6.82
CA THR A 11 3.22 -29.53 -6.04
C THR A 11 3.67 -28.06 -5.98
N PRO A 12 4.27 -27.62 -4.85
CA PRO A 12 4.73 -26.24 -4.71
C PRO A 12 5.67 -25.80 -5.85
N GLU A 13 6.49 -26.72 -6.35
CA GLU A 13 7.42 -26.48 -7.45
C GLU A 13 6.71 -26.18 -8.77
N VAL A 14 5.79 -27.05 -9.21
CA VAL A 14 5.01 -26.85 -10.43
C VAL A 14 4.18 -25.56 -10.35
N LYS A 15 3.54 -25.33 -9.20
CA LYS A 15 2.76 -24.11 -8.96
C LYS A 15 3.60 -22.85 -9.07
N ALA A 16 4.75 -22.81 -8.39
CA ALA A 16 5.64 -21.65 -8.40
C ALA A 16 6.14 -21.36 -9.83
N TYR A 17 6.44 -22.41 -10.60
CA TYR A 17 6.85 -22.25 -11.98
C TYR A 17 5.76 -21.64 -12.87
N ILE A 18 4.54 -22.17 -12.80
CA ILE A 18 3.38 -21.64 -13.53
C ILE A 18 3.15 -20.17 -13.19
N GLN A 19 3.21 -19.81 -11.89
CA GLN A 19 3.06 -18.43 -11.44
C GLN A 19 4.13 -17.51 -12.03
N ALA A 20 5.39 -17.93 -12.04
CA ALA A 20 6.49 -17.16 -12.60
C ALA A 20 6.28 -16.91 -14.11
N MET A 21 5.98 -17.95 -14.88
CA MET A 21 5.82 -17.82 -16.33
C MET A 21 4.61 -16.95 -16.69
N LEU A 22 3.46 -17.16 -16.03
CA LEU A 22 2.28 -16.32 -16.24
C LEU A 22 2.51 -14.86 -15.82
N ALA A 23 3.31 -14.61 -14.78
CA ALA A 23 3.64 -13.24 -14.35
C ALA A 23 4.55 -12.51 -15.35
N THR A 24 5.46 -13.22 -16.02
CA THR A 24 6.32 -12.64 -17.06
C THR A 24 5.57 -12.35 -18.37
N GLY A 25 4.53 -13.13 -18.68
CA GLY A 25 3.78 -13.00 -19.93
C GLY A 25 4.61 -13.26 -21.18
N SER A 26 5.75 -13.93 -21.05
CA SER A 26 6.75 -14.12 -22.11
C SER A 26 6.43 -15.25 -23.09
N GLN A 27 5.43 -16.07 -22.79
CA GLN A 27 5.06 -17.26 -23.54
C GLN A 27 3.54 -17.35 -23.67
N THR A 28 3.08 -17.93 -24.78
CA THR A 28 1.70 -18.34 -24.98
C THR A 28 1.33 -19.50 -24.04
N LEU A 29 0.03 -19.72 -23.83
CA LEU A 29 -0.43 -20.86 -23.01
C LEU A 29 -0.02 -22.21 -23.58
N ASP A 30 0.09 -22.33 -24.90
CA ASP A 30 0.50 -23.59 -25.55
C ASP A 30 1.99 -23.85 -25.35
N GLU A 31 2.83 -22.81 -25.47
CA GLU A 31 4.27 -22.89 -25.17
C GLU A 31 4.51 -23.23 -23.70
N LEU A 32 3.75 -22.62 -22.78
CA LEU A 32 3.83 -22.95 -21.35
C LEU A 32 3.45 -24.40 -21.07
N ILE A 33 2.45 -24.96 -21.75
CA ILE A 33 2.08 -26.37 -21.59
C ILE A 33 3.20 -27.29 -22.10
N ALA A 34 3.77 -27.00 -23.26
CA ALA A 34 4.87 -27.79 -23.80
C ALA A 34 6.10 -27.76 -22.87
N ASP A 35 6.42 -26.59 -22.33
CA ASP A 35 7.53 -26.41 -21.39
C ASP A 35 7.27 -27.11 -20.05
N LEU A 36 6.04 -27.07 -19.53
CA LEU A 36 5.63 -27.85 -18.35
C LEU A 36 5.81 -29.35 -18.56
N GLN A 37 5.45 -29.87 -19.74
CA GLN A 37 5.62 -31.29 -20.08
C GLN A 37 7.09 -31.69 -20.13
N GLN A 38 7.96 -30.84 -20.67
CA GLN A 38 9.40 -31.09 -20.75
C GLN A 38 10.07 -31.04 -19.37
N ARG A 39 9.64 -30.08 -18.53
CA ARG A 39 10.28 -29.79 -17.25
C ARG A 39 9.80 -30.67 -16.10
N PHE A 40 8.55 -31.12 -16.16
CA PHE A 40 7.90 -31.97 -15.16
C PHE A 40 7.38 -33.26 -15.82
N PRO A 41 8.28 -34.13 -16.32
CA PRO A 41 7.88 -35.32 -17.08
C PRO A 41 7.17 -36.37 -16.23
N ALA A 42 7.43 -36.42 -14.92
CA ALA A 42 6.75 -37.33 -14.00
C ALA A 42 5.26 -36.94 -13.83
N GLU A 43 5.00 -35.65 -13.61
CA GLU A 43 3.67 -35.06 -13.49
C GLU A 43 2.92 -35.10 -14.82
N ALA A 44 3.64 -34.93 -15.95
CA ALA A 44 3.08 -35.10 -17.29
C ALA A 44 2.61 -36.55 -17.51
N SER A 45 3.45 -37.52 -17.15
CA SER A 45 3.13 -38.95 -17.27
C SER A 45 1.99 -39.38 -16.35
N ALA A 46 1.88 -38.75 -15.18
CA ALA A 46 0.79 -38.97 -14.23
C ALA A 46 -0.52 -38.24 -14.62
N GLY A 47 -0.51 -37.40 -15.66
CA GLY A 47 -1.68 -36.60 -16.06
C GLY A 47 -2.05 -35.50 -15.06
N GLU A 48 -1.10 -35.06 -14.24
CA GLU A 48 -1.30 -34.08 -13.17
C GLU A 48 -1.08 -32.63 -13.61
N LEU A 49 -0.59 -32.41 -14.84
CA LEU A 49 -0.38 -31.07 -15.41
C LEU A 49 -1.70 -30.35 -15.73
N PRO A 50 -1.73 -29.01 -15.66
CA PRO A 50 -2.95 -28.23 -15.91
C PRO A 50 -3.35 -28.26 -17.39
N SER A 51 -4.65 -28.20 -17.65
CA SER A 51 -5.17 -27.93 -18.99
C SER A 51 -5.00 -26.45 -19.36
N ARG A 52 -5.04 -26.16 -20.68
CA ARG A 52 -5.04 -24.79 -21.20
C ARG A 52 -6.10 -23.90 -20.56
N SER A 53 -7.33 -24.40 -20.41
CA SER A 53 -8.41 -23.64 -19.78
C SER A 53 -8.16 -23.38 -18.28
N ALA A 54 -7.49 -24.30 -17.58
CA ALA A 54 -7.09 -24.09 -16.19
C ALA A 54 -6.02 -23.00 -16.09
N LEU A 55 -5.00 -23.02 -16.95
CA LEU A 55 -3.99 -21.97 -17.04
C LEU A 55 -4.60 -20.62 -17.40
N HIS A 56 -5.53 -20.56 -18.36
CA HIS A 56 -6.17 -19.31 -18.76
C HIS A 56 -6.94 -18.66 -17.59
N ARG A 57 -7.80 -19.42 -16.90
CA ARG A 57 -8.55 -18.88 -15.75
C ARG A 57 -7.62 -18.44 -14.62
N TYR A 58 -6.59 -19.23 -14.34
CA TYR A 58 -5.63 -18.91 -13.30
C TYR A 58 -4.80 -17.66 -13.66
N GLY A 59 -4.35 -17.57 -14.92
CA GLY A 59 -3.64 -16.42 -15.47
C GLY A 59 -4.47 -15.16 -15.41
N ALA A 60 -5.76 -15.20 -15.79
CA ALA A 60 -6.65 -14.06 -15.68
C ALA A 60 -6.79 -13.55 -14.22
N LYS A 61 -6.89 -14.47 -13.24
CA LYS A 61 -6.91 -14.11 -11.82
C LYS A 61 -5.57 -13.53 -11.35
N LEU A 62 -4.47 -14.11 -11.79
CA LEU A 62 -3.12 -13.66 -11.45
C LEU A 62 -2.82 -12.27 -12.05
N ASP A 63 -3.20 -12.04 -13.30
CA ASP A 63 -2.99 -10.78 -14.01
C ASP A 63 -3.77 -9.64 -13.36
N ARG A 64 -5.03 -9.87 -12.97
CA ARG A 64 -5.79 -8.90 -12.16
C ARG A 64 -5.06 -8.52 -10.88
N ARG A 65 -4.52 -9.51 -10.15
CA ARG A 65 -3.74 -9.27 -8.92
C ARG A 65 -2.45 -8.49 -9.20
N LEU A 66 -1.69 -8.88 -10.22
CA LEU A 66 -0.41 -8.25 -10.56
C LEU A 66 -0.57 -6.83 -11.12
N SER A 67 -1.55 -6.61 -11.99
CA SER A 67 -1.88 -5.29 -12.53
C SER A 67 -2.19 -4.31 -11.40
N ALA A 68 -2.97 -4.77 -10.44
CA ALA A 68 -3.38 -3.97 -9.32
C ALA A 68 -2.15 -3.70 -8.38
N ILE A 69 -1.26 -4.67 -8.14
CA ILE A 69 -0.01 -4.45 -7.38
C ILE A 69 0.89 -3.42 -8.10
N ARG A 70 1.07 -3.55 -9.41
CA ARG A 70 1.88 -2.63 -10.23
C ARG A 70 1.33 -1.20 -10.14
N ALA A 71 0.01 -1.03 -10.23
CA ALA A 71 -0.64 0.28 -10.08
C ALA A 71 -0.37 0.90 -8.70
N SER A 72 -0.44 0.12 -7.63
CA SER A 72 -0.13 0.57 -6.26
C SER A 72 1.35 0.93 -6.10
N THR A 73 2.26 0.10 -6.63
CA THR A 73 3.71 0.37 -6.56
C THR A 73 4.10 1.61 -7.35
N GLU A 74 3.53 1.83 -8.53
CA GLU A 74 3.80 3.05 -9.30
C GLU A 74 3.22 4.29 -8.61
N ALA A 75 2.03 4.18 -8.00
CA ALA A 75 1.48 5.27 -7.19
C ALA A 75 2.40 5.64 -6.01
N ALA A 76 2.94 4.65 -5.30
CA ALA A 76 3.91 4.86 -4.23
C ALA A 76 5.21 5.49 -4.74
N ARG A 77 5.72 5.03 -5.90
CA ARG A 77 6.92 5.60 -6.54
C ARG A 77 6.73 7.06 -6.94
N LEU A 78 5.56 7.41 -7.49
CA LEU A 78 5.22 8.79 -7.85
C LEU A 78 5.14 9.68 -6.62
N ILE A 79 4.58 9.21 -5.52
CA ILE A 79 4.54 9.94 -4.24
C ILE A 79 5.97 10.23 -3.76
N GLN A 80 6.84 9.21 -3.75
CA GLN A 80 8.25 9.37 -3.38
C GLN A 80 9.01 10.34 -4.29
N ALA A 81 8.73 10.31 -5.61
CA ALA A 81 9.38 11.21 -6.57
C ALA A 81 8.96 12.68 -6.42
N HIS A 82 7.77 12.93 -5.83
CA HIS A 82 7.24 14.28 -5.60
C HIS A 82 7.43 14.78 -4.16
N ALA A 83 7.79 13.91 -3.23
CA ALA A 83 8.18 14.26 -1.87
C ALA A 83 9.66 14.68 -1.83
N GLY A 84 9.91 15.97 -2.05
CA GLY A 84 11.24 16.56 -1.90
C GLY A 84 11.76 16.47 -0.45
N ASP A 85 13.09 16.53 -0.34
CA ASP A 85 13.99 16.10 0.75
C ASP A 85 13.85 16.78 2.14
N ASP A 86 12.64 17.03 2.66
CA ASP A 86 12.51 17.54 4.03
C ASP A 86 11.26 17.02 4.77
N LYS A 87 11.51 16.23 5.82
CA LYS A 87 10.57 15.78 6.89
C LYS A 87 9.47 14.75 6.57
N ASP A 88 9.43 14.15 5.37
CA ASP A 88 8.24 13.40 4.91
C ASP A 88 8.25 11.87 5.09
N ALA A 89 9.35 11.26 5.55
CA ALA A 89 9.48 9.79 5.64
C ALA A 89 8.38 9.08 6.45
N ARG A 90 7.75 9.78 7.40
CA ARG A 90 6.62 9.24 8.19
C ARG A 90 5.28 9.37 7.47
N SER A 91 5.05 10.47 6.76
CA SER A 91 3.86 10.66 5.93
C SER A 91 3.86 9.68 4.76
N GLU A 92 5.04 9.41 4.19
CA GLU A 92 5.25 8.42 3.14
C GLU A 92 4.95 7.01 3.62
N ALA A 93 5.56 6.58 4.73
CA ALA A 93 5.28 5.25 5.30
C ALA A 93 3.79 5.08 5.63
N LEU A 94 3.14 6.13 6.12
CA LEU A 94 1.72 6.10 6.43
C LEU A 94 0.83 6.07 5.18
N THR A 95 1.20 6.80 4.13
CA THR A 95 0.50 6.76 2.85
C THR A 95 0.64 5.39 2.19
N ALA A 96 1.82 4.78 2.23
CA ALA A 96 2.06 3.42 1.74
C ALA A 96 1.22 2.36 2.48
N MET A 97 1.07 2.48 3.80
CA MET A 97 0.19 1.60 4.59
C MET A 97 -1.28 1.76 4.19
N VAL A 98 -1.76 2.99 4.02
CA VAL A 98 -3.14 3.30 3.58
C VAL A 98 -3.40 2.74 2.18
N GLN A 99 -2.45 2.89 1.25
CA GLN A 99 -2.57 2.33 -0.10
C GLN A 99 -2.61 0.80 -0.10
N THR A 100 -1.80 0.14 0.73
CA THR A 100 -1.78 -1.32 0.88
C THR A 100 -3.12 -1.85 1.38
N GLU A 101 -3.70 -1.21 2.40
CA GLU A 101 -5.01 -1.63 2.95
C GLU A 101 -6.16 -1.41 1.96
N LEU A 102 -6.13 -0.30 1.22
CA LEU A 102 -7.12 -0.01 0.16
C LEU A 102 -7.02 -1.06 -0.96
N PHE A 103 -5.79 -1.42 -1.32
CA PHE A 103 -5.51 -2.45 -2.32
C PHE A 103 -6.12 -3.80 -1.95
N ASP A 104 -5.84 -4.27 -0.74
CA ASP A 104 -6.36 -5.55 -0.24
C ASP A 104 -7.88 -5.55 -0.19
N ALA A 105 -8.49 -4.41 0.19
CA ALA A 105 -9.95 -4.27 0.16
C ALA A 105 -10.52 -4.39 -1.27
N ILE A 106 -9.90 -3.74 -2.27
CA ILE A 106 -10.31 -3.85 -3.67
C ILE A 106 -10.20 -5.30 -4.16
N LEU A 107 -9.10 -5.99 -3.84
CA LEU A 107 -8.90 -7.37 -4.26
C LEU A 107 -9.97 -8.29 -3.66
N LEU A 108 -10.28 -8.14 -2.37
CA LEU A 108 -11.31 -8.92 -1.70
C LEU A 108 -12.70 -8.66 -2.28
N LEU A 109 -13.01 -7.42 -2.66
CA LEU A 109 -14.28 -7.07 -3.31
C LEU A 109 -14.38 -7.68 -4.72
N GLN A 110 -13.31 -7.64 -5.50
CA GLN A 110 -13.26 -8.27 -6.82
C GLN A 110 -13.40 -9.80 -6.74
N GLU A 111 -12.83 -10.43 -5.72
CA GLU A 111 -13.00 -11.86 -5.47
C GLU A 111 -14.41 -12.20 -4.97
N ALA A 112 -15.07 -11.29 -4.25
CA ALA A 112 -16.44 -11.45 -3.81
C ALA A 112 -17.47 -11.31 -4.94
N ASP A 113 -17.13 -10.61 -6.03
CA ASP A 113 -18.00 -10.45 -7.21
C ASP A 113 -17.83 -11.57 -8.26
N ASP A 114 -17.06 -12.62 -7.95
CA ASP A 114 -17.01 -13.83 -8.78
C ASP A 114 -18.39 -14.55 -8.74
N PRO A 115 -19.10 -14.66 -9.88
CA PRO A 115 -20.43 -15.28 -9.93
C PRO A 115 -20.42 -16.78 -9.57
N GLU A 116 -19.24 -17.42 -9.61
CA GLU A 116 -19.06 -18.82 -9.22
C GLU A 116 -18.65 -18.97 -7.75
N ALA A 117 -18.51 -17.87 -7.00
CA ALA A 117 -18.17 -17.92 -5.58
C ALA A 117 -19.32 -18.48 -4.73
N ASP A 118 -18.96 -19.36 -3.80
CA ASP A 118 -19.89 -19.88 -2.80
C ASP A 118 -20.43 -18.72 -1.93
N PRO A 119 -21.76 -18.59 -1.70
CA PRO A 119 -22.32 -17.50 -0.92
C PRO A 119 -21.65 -17.30 0.45
N ALA A 120 -21.23 -18.37 1.12
CA ALA A 120 -20.51 -18.28 2.40
C ALA A 120 -19.09 -17.70 2.25
N GLU A 121 -18.42 -18.01 1.15
CA GLU A 121 -17.10 -17.46 0.81
C GLU A 121 -17.22 -15.97 0.48
N ARG A 122 -18.26 -15.58 -0.27
CA ARG A 122 -18.58 -14.18 -0.57
C ARG A 122 -18.80 -13.35 0.70
N VAL A 123 -19.60 -13.83 1.65
CA VAL A 123 -19.80 -13.15 2.95
C VAL A 123 -18.48 -13.00 3.72
N THR A 124 -17.62 -14.01 3.67
CA THR A 124 -16.31 -13.98 4.33
C THR A 124 -15.39 -12.93 3.70
N LEU A 125 -15.33 -12.86 2.36
CA LEU A 125 -14.53 -11.88 1.62
C LEU A 125 -15.02 -10.46 1.89
N LEU A 126 -16.32 -10.23 1.85
CA LEU A 126 -16.94 -8.94 2.19
C LEU A 126 -16.64 -8.53 3.65
N SER A 127 -16.69 -9.48 4.58
CA SER A 127 -16.36 -9.21 5.99
C SER A 127 -14.89 -8.82 6.18
N LYS A 128 -13.97 -9.46 5.44
CA LYS A 128 -12.56 -9.09 5.43
C LYS A 128 -12.35 -7.71 4.80
N ALA A 129 -13.01 -7.42 3.68
CA ALA A 129 -12.94 -6.10 3.04
C ALA A 129 -13.43 -5.00 4.00
N ALA A 130 -14.56 -5.21 4.68
CA ALA A 130 -15.08 -4.29 5.69
C ALA A 130 -14.09 -4.05 6.84
N LYS A 131 -13.42 -5.11 7.33
CA LYS A 131 -12.38 -4.99 8.37
C LYS A 131 -11.19 -4.17 7.89
N ASN A 132 -10.71 -4.40 6.67
CA ASN A 132 -9.60 -3.64 6.10
C ASN A 132 -9.98 -2.16 5.89
N ILE A 133 -11.19 -1.88 5.40
CA ILE A 133 -11.73 -0.51 5.31
C ILE A 133 -11.81 0.17 6.69
N ALA A 134 -12.20 -0.56 7.73
CA ALA A 134 -12.21 -0.02 9.09
C ALA A 134 -10.79 0.29 9.60
N THR A 135 -9.81 -0.56 9.29
CA THR A 135 -8.39 -0.32 9.59
C THR A 135 -7.83 0.87 8.81
N LEU A 136 -8.18 0.99 7.52
CA LEU A 136 -7.85 2.13 6.68
C LEU A 136 -8.38 3.43 7.28
N THR A 137 -9.64 3.44 7.71
CA THR A 137 -10.29 4.61 8.34
C THR A 137 -9.56 5.01 9.62
N ARG A 138 -9.22 4.06 10.50
CA ARG A 138 -8.43 4.33 11.72
C ARG A 138 -7.05 4.89 11.38
N SER A 139 -6.37 4.31 10.41
CA SER A 139 -5.04 4.77 9.97
C SER A 139 -5.10 6.19 9.40
N SER A 140 -6.16 6.52 8.65
CA SER A 140 -6.39 7.89 8.15
C SER A 140 -6.65 8.90 9.28
N VAL A 141 -7.41 8.53 10.31
CA VAL A 141 -7.59 9.39 11.49
C VAL A 141 -6.26 9.63 12.20
N ASN A 142 -5.47 8.56 12.41
CA ASN A 142 -4.15 8.67 13.03
C ASN A 142 -3.20 9.56 12.21
N LEU A 143 -3.26 9.50 10.87
CA LEU A 143 -2.52 10.40 9.98
C LEU A 143 -2.85 11.86 10.25
N LYS A 144 -4.14 12.22 10.24
CA LYS A 144 -4.57 13.60 10.47
C LYS A 144 -4.15 14.11 11.85
N GLN A 145 -4.25 13.27 12.87
CA GLN A 145 -3.80 13.61 14.23
C GLN A 145 -2.27 13.83 14.28
N PHE A 146 -1.50 12.97 13.63
CA PHE A 146 -0.06 13.12 13.56
C PHE A 146 0.35 14.38 12.80
N GLN A 147 -0.27 14.66 11.65
CA GLN A 147 -0.04 15.88 10.87
C GLN A 147 -0.33 17.14 11.70
N ALA A 148 -1.49 17.20 12.37
CA ALA A 148 -1.83 18.32 13.24
C ALA A 148 -0.81 18.50 14.38
N LYS A 149 -0.31 17.39 14.95
CA LYS A 149 0.73 17.45 15.99
C LYS A 149 2.05 18.00 15.45
N VAL A 150 2.50 17.52 14.29
CA VAL A 150 3.73 18.00 13.65
C VAL A 150 3.63 19.47 13.28
N GLU A 151 2.48 19.90 12.72
CA GLU A 151 2.23 21.30 12.39
C GLU A 151 2.27 22.20 13.65
N ALA A 152 1.62 21.77 14.73
CA ALA A 152 1.65 22.49 16.01
C ALA A 152 3.08 22.59 16.58
N GLU A 153 3.85 21.51 16.52
CA GLU A 153 5.26 21.51 16.95
C GLU A 153 6.14 22.39 16.06
N ALA A 154 5.92 22.38 14.75
CA ALA A 154 6.63 23.22 13.79
C ALA A 154 6.31 24.71 14.01
N ARG A 155 5.03 25.06 14.19
CA ARG A 155 4.59 26.43 14.52
C ARG A 155 5.19 26.90 15.84
N LYS A 156 5.18 26.05 16.87
CA LYS A 156 5.79 26.36 18.17
C LYS A 156 7.30 26.64 18.04
N ARG A 157 8.04 25.83 17.26
CA ARG A 157 9.47 26.05 17.00
C ARG A 157 9.70 27.35 16.25
N ALA A 158 8.96 27.59 15.17
CA ALA A 158 9.08 28.82 14.38
C ALA A 158 8.81 30.08 15.21
N LEU A 159 7.78 30.06 16.08
CA LEU A 159 7.49 31.18 16.98
C LEU A 159 8.59 31.35 18.05
N ALA A 160 9.16 30.27 18.57
CA ALA A 160 10.27 30.35 19.51
C ALA A 160 11.54 30.96 18.88
N ASP A 161 11.86 30.57 17.65
CA ASP A 161 13.00 31.10 16.90
C ASP A 161 12.79 32.58 16.53
N ALA A 162 11.57 32.94 16.10
CA ALA A 162 11.18 34.33 15.85
C ALA A 162 11.27 35.18 17.13
N ALA A 163 10.79 34.66 18.26
CA ALA A 163 10.85 35.35 19.54
C ALA A 163 12.29 35.56 20.03
N ALA A 164 13.17 34.58 19.84
CA ALA A 164 14.60 34.69 20.17
C ALA A 164 15.32 35.74 19.29
N THR A 165 15.01 35.73 17.99
CA THR A 165 15.55 36.71 17.04
C THR A 165 15.07 38.12 17.38
N ALA A 166 13.77 38.29 17.62
CA ALA A 166 13.17 39.57 17.98
C ALA A 166 13.72 40.12 19.30
N GLU A 167 13.90 39.26 20.31
CA GLU A 167 14.53 39.62 21.59
C GLU A 167 15.95 40.16 21.39
N THR A 168 16.76 39.48 20.57
CA THR A 168 18.14 39.89 20.27
C THR A 168 18.17 41.25 19.58
N THR A 169 17.34 41.44 18.56
CA THR A 169 17.21 42.71 17.82
C THR A 169 16.69 43.83 18.72
N ALA A 170 15.69 43.57 19.56
CA ALA A 170 15.12 44.57 20.47
C ALA A 170 16.14 45.05 21.52
N LYS A 171 16.93 44.14 22.09
CA LYS A 171 18.04 44.51 22.99
C LYS A 171 19.07 45.39 22.28
N ALA A 172 19.44 45.05 21.04
CA ALA A 172 20.36 45.85 20.24
C ALA A 172 19.83 47.26 19.91
N GLN A 173 18.51 47.41 19.78
CA GLN A 173 17.83 48.69 19.55
C GLN A 173 17.54 49.48 20.84
N GLY A 174 18.00 49.00 22.00
CA GLY A 174 17.89 49.73 23.27
C GLY A 174 16.51 49.66 23.94
N LEU A 175 15.67 48.67 23.60
CA LEU A 175 14.42 48.45 24.34
C LEU A 175 14.71 48.10 25.81
N SER A 176 13.85 48.61 26.71
CA SER A 176 13.90 48.25 28.12
C SER A 176 13.64 46.75 28.33
N ALA A 177 14.13 46.21 29.45
CA ALA A 177 13.92 44.80 29.79
C ALA A 177 12.43 44.40 29.80
N GLY A 178 11.55 45.31 30.27
CA GLY A 178 10.10 45.12 30.21
C GLY A 178 9.54 45.10 28.79
N GLY A 179 10.03 45.97 27.90
CA GLY A 179 9.62 45.99 26.49
C GLY A 179 10.04 44.75 25.72
N VAL A 180 11.26 44.24 25.98
CA VAL A 180 11.74 42.97 25.39
C VAL A 180 10.89 41.78 25.86
N ALA A 181 10.56 41.73 27.16
CA ALA A 181 9.71 40.69 27.71
C ALA A 181 8.29 40.74 27.10
N ALA A 182 7.72 41.94 26.93
CA ALA A 182 6.41 42.13 26.30
C ALA A 182 6.42 41.69 24.82
N LEU A 183 7.47 42.01 24.06
CA LEU A 183 7.62 41.60 22.66
C LEU A 183 7.69 40.07 22.52
N ARG A 184 8.50 39.42 23.37
CA ARG A 184 8.61 37.95 23.41
C ARG A 184 7.26 37.32 23.74
N ALA A 185 6.54 37.86 24.72
CA ALA A 185 5.21 37.39 25.10
C ALA A 185 4.19 37.57 23.97
N ALA A 186 4.23 38.69 23.23
CA ALA A 186 3.34 38.94 22.10
C ALA A 186 3.56 37.95 20.95
N ILE A 187 4.81 37.62 20.61
CA ILE A 187 5.14 36.65 19.56
C ILE A 187 4.71 35.23 19.98
N MET A 188 4.97 34.84 21.23
CA MET A 188 4.61 33.52 21.74
C MET A 188 3.10 33.36 22.00
N GLY A 189 2.40 34.46 22.29
CA GLY A 189 0.95 34.51 22.48
C GLY A 189 0.15 34.36 21.19
N ALA A 190 0.81 34.40 20.03
CA ALA A 190 0.22 34.10 18.72
C ALA A 190 0.18 32.59 18.39
N MET A 191 0.30 31.70 19.39
CA MET A 191 0.13 30.24 19.24
C MET A 191 -1.34 29.86 19.10
#